data_AF-A0A6P4AHX3-F1
#
_entry.id   AF-A0A6P4AHX3-F1
#
_cell.length_a   1.000
_cell.length_b   1.000
_cell.length_c   1.000
_cell.angle_alpha   90.00
_cell.angle_beta   90.00
_cell.angle_gamma   90.00
#
_symmetry.space_group_name_H-M   'P 1'
#
loop_
_entity.id
_entity.type
_entity.pdbx_description
1 polymer ?
#
loop_
_entity_poly.entity_id
_entity_poly.type
_entity_poly.pdbx_seq_one_letter_code
_entity_poly.pdbx_strand_id
1 'polypeptide(L)'
;MELITGRKALDESQPEESLHLVTWFRRVLMSKDSLQKVIDQTIDLNEETLASISTVAELAGHCTAREPYQRPDMGHAVNALSSLIDVWKPSEAEESEDIYGINGISLDMSLPQVLKKWQAFEGSGTLDDSSSSSFFASDNTQTSIPARPNGFATSFESSDGR
;
A
#
# COMPACT_ATOMS: atom_id res chain seq x y z
N MET A 1 -3.56 -10.90 8.40
CA MET A 1 -2.85 -11.55 9.53
C MET A 1 -2.03 -10.54 10.31
N GLU A 2 -1.12 -9.80 9.65
CA GLU A 2 -0.37 -8.71 10.31
C GLU A 2 -1.31 -7.68 10.93
N LEU A 3 -2.28 -7.16 10.16
CA LEU A 3 -3.31 -6.23 10.64
C LEU A 3 -4.17 -6.75 11.80
N ILE A 4 -4.35 -8.08 11.91
CA ILE A 4 -5.18 -8.66 12.99
C ILE A 4 -4.38 -8.77 14.28
N THR A 5 -3.07 -9.00 14.18
CA THR A 5 -2.22 -9.43 15.32
C THR A 5 -1.17 -8.41 15.72
N GLY A 6 -0.95 -7.36 14.93
CA GLY A 6 0.13 -6.38 15.13
C GLY A 6 1.54 -6.95 14.88
N ARG A 7 1.65 -8.22 14.49
CA ARG A 7 2.94 -8.91 14.28
C ARG A 7 3.41 -8.77 12.83
N LYS A 8 4.73 -8.82 12.65
CA LYS A 8 5.38 -8.88 11.32
C LYS A 8 5.25 -10.28 10.72
N ALA A 9 5.23 -10.37 9.39
CA ALA A 9 5.19 -11.65 8.66
C ALA A 9 6.34 -12.60 9.06
N LEU A 10 7.53 -12.04 9.30
CA LEU A 10 8.69 -12.70 9.90
C LEU A 10 9.07 -11.93 11.16
N ASP A 11 9.05 -12.62 12.30
CA ASP A 11 9.27 -12.02 13.61
C ASP A 11 10.35 -12.79 14.37
N GLU A 12 11.59 -12.31 14.29
CA GLU A 12 12.77 -12.92 14.93
C GLU A 12 12.76 -12.82 16.47
N SER A 13 11.87 -11.99 17.04
CA SER A 13 11.71 -11.90 18.50
C SER A 13 10.94 -13.10 19.09
N GLN A 14 10.33 -13.91 18.23
CA GLN A 14 9.46 -15.01 18.60
C GLN A 14 10.20 -16.36 18.47
N PRO A 15 9.77 -17.41 19.20
CA PRO A 15 10.39 -18.72 19.07
C PRO A 15 10.28 -19.26 17.65
N GLU A 16 11.17 -20.20 17.28
CA GLU A 16 11.25 -20.79 15.94
C GLU A 16 9.89 -21.28 15.42
N GLU A 17 9.07 -21.83 16.32
CA GLU A 17 7.73 -22.30 15.99
C GLU A 17 6.78 -21.18 15.55
N SER A 18 6.90 -19.96 16.09
CA SER A 18 6.02 -18.83 15.79
C SER A 18 6.67 -17.70 15.00
N LEU A 19 7.93 -17.85 14.56
CA LEU A 19 8.68 -16.88 13.75
C LEU A 19 7.93 -16.53 12.46
N HIS A 20 7.40 -17.53 11.76
CA HIS A 20 6.60 -17.35 10.55
C HIS A 20 5.13 -17.13 10.89
N LEU A 21 4.64 -15.91 10.64
CA LEU A 21 3.28 -15.51 10.98
C LEU A 21 2.22 -16.42 10.36
N VAL A 22 2.33 -16.74 9.06
CA VAL A 22 1.33 -17.55 8.35
C VAL A 22 1.22 -18.95 8.94
N THR A 23 2.36 -19.63 9.14
CA THR A 23 2.40 -20.99 9.69
C THR A 23 1.82 -21.03 11.10
N TRP A 24 2.17 -20.06 11.93
CA TRP A 24 1.65 -19.94 13.29
C TRP A 24 0.16 -19.60 13.33
N PHE A 25 -0.27 -18.61 12.54
CA PHE A 25 -1.66 -18.14 12.53
C PHE A 25 -2.62 -19.22 12.05
N ARG A 26 -2.21 -20.08 11.11
CA ARG A 26 -3.02 -21.25 10.72
C ARG A 26 -3.28 -22.21 11.88
N ARG A 27 -2.33 -22.42 12.79
CA ARG A 27 -2.53 -23.23 14.00
C ARG A 27 -3.47 -22.55 15.00
N VAL A 28 -3.37 -21.22 15.12
CA VAL A 28 -4.31 -20.41 15.92
C VAL A 28 -5.74 -20.59 15.39
N LEU A 29 -5.97 -20.46 14.08
CA LEU A 29 -7.31 -20.63 13.49
C LEU A 29 -7.93 -22.02 13.74
N MET A 30 -7.11 -23.06 13.87
CA MET A 30 -7.59 -24.42 14.20
C MET A 30 -8.03 -24.54 15.67
N SER A 31 -7.53 -23.67 16.55
CA SER A 31 -7.90 -23.61 17.96
C SER A 31 -8.92 -22.48 18.15
N LYS A 32 -10.22 -22.82 18.10
CA LYS A 32 -11.35 -21.87 18.12
C LYS A 32 -11.30 -20.81 19.24
N ASP A 33 -10.72 -21.12 20.40
CA ASP A 33 -10.64 -20.21 21.54
C ASP A 33 -9.34 -19.37 21.60
N SER A 34 -8.49 -19.47 20.57
CA SER A 34 -7.18 -18.81 20.56
C SER A 34 -7.14 -17.50 19.78
N LEU A 35 -8.09 -17.27 18.85
CA LEU A 35 -8.10 -16.07 18.01
C LEU A 35 -8.16 -14.79 18.86
N GLN A 36 -9.08 -14.71 19.82
CA GLN A 36 -9.25 -13.54 20.70
C GLN A 36 -7.96 -13.15 21.44
N LYS A 37 -7.13 -14.14 21.79
CA LYS A 37 -5.90 -13.92 22.56
C LYS A 37 -4.75 -13.36 21.73
N VAL A 38 -4.85 -13.46 20.41
CA VAL A 38 -3.81 -13.02 19.48
C VAL A 38 -4.16 -11.75 18.73
N ILE A 39 -5.37 -11.21 18.94
CA ILE A 39 -5.76 -9.95 18.33
C ILE A 39 -4.91 -8.83 18.92
N ASP A 40 -4.53 -7.89 18.07
CA ASP A 40 -3.79 -6.70 18.46
C ASP A 40 -4.53 -5.95 19.58
N GLN A 41 -3.80 -5.63 20.65
CA GLN A 41 -4.32 -4.97 21.84
C GLN A 41 -4.76 -3.52 21.56
N THR A 42 -4.31 -2.93 20.43
CA THR A 42 -4.75 -1.59 20.03
C THR A 42 -6.14 -1.57 19.40
N ILE A 43 -6.71 -2.74 19.09
CA ILE A 43 -8.05 -2.85 18.50
C ILE A 43 -9.07 -2.89 19.63
N ASP A 44 -10.07 -2.01 19.58
CA ASP A 44 -11.20 -2.05 20.52
C ASP A 44 -12.08 -3.27 20.23
N LEU A 45 -12.23 -4.14 21.24
CA LEU A 45 -12.90 -5.42 21.09
C LEU A 45 -14.32 -5.33 21.63
N ASN A 46 -15.28 -5.26 20.72
CA ASN A 46 -16.70 -5.52 20.97
C ASN A 46 -17.17 -6.78 20.22
N GLU A 47 -18.40 -7.24 20.46
CA GLU A 47 -18.94 -8.48 19.86
C GLU A 47 -19.01 -8.41 18.32
N GLU A 48 -19.36 -7.25 17.77
CA GLU A 48 -19.47 -7.01 16.33
C GLU A 48 -18.11 -6.99 15.63
N THR A 49 -17.14 -6.29 16.20
CA THR A 49 -15.75 -6.23 15.74
C THR A 49 -15.11 -7.60 15.82
N LEU A 50 -15.38 -8.37 16.88
CA LEU A 50 -14.91 -9.74 16.99
C LEU A 50 -15.44 -10.63 15.85
N ALA A 51 -16.73 -10.55 15.54
CA ALA A 51 -17.34 -11.29 14.44
C ALA A 51 -16.74 -10.89 13.08
N SER A 52 -16.50 -9.59 12.88
CA SER A 52 -15.83 -9.07 11.69
C SER A 52 -14.40 -9.58 11.58
N ILE A 53 -13.61 -9.52 12.65
CA ILE A 53 -12.24 -10.05 12.70
C ILE A 53 -12.22 -11.56 12.43
N SER A 54 -13.16 -12.33 12.99
CA SER A 54 -13.28 -13.76 12.71
C SER A 54 -13.44 -14.03 11.21
N THR A 55 -14.32 -13.25 10.56
CA THR A 55 -14.54 -13.35 9.10
C THR A 55 -13.28 -13.01 8.30
N VAL A 56 -12.58 -11.92 8.66
CA VAL A 56 -11.30 -11.54 8.03
C VAL A 56 -10.21 -12.59 8.27
N ALA A 57 -10.20 -13.21 9.46
CA ALA A 57 -9.23 -14.23 9.83
C ALA A 57 -9.44 -15.53 9.03
N GLU A 58 -10.69 -15.95 8.84
CA GLU A 58 -11.07 -17.08 7.97
C GLU A 58 -10.66 -16.81 6.51
N LEU A 59 -11.00 -15.63 5.99
CA LEU A 59 -10.60 -15.22 4.64
C LEU A 59 -9.08 -15.25 4.46
N ALA A 60 -8.33 -14.72 5.43
CA ALA A 60 -6.87 -14.76 5.41
C ALA A 60 -6.33 -16.21 5.41
N GLY A 61 -6.98 -17.12 6.13
CA GLY A 61 -6.68 -18.56 6.11
C GLY A 61 -6.83 -19.15 4.71
N HIS A 62 -7.92 -18.83 4.01
CA HIS A 62 -8.16 -19.28 2.63
C HIS A 62 -7.17 -18.66 1.62
N CYS A 63 -6.89 -17.36 1.72
CA CYS A 63 -5.92 -16.67 0.85
C CYS A 63 -4.49 -17.23 0.99
N THR A 64 -4.16 -17.80 2.15
CA THR A 64 -2.84 -18.38 2.45
C THR A 64 -2.83 -19.91 2.38
N ALA A 65 -3.83 -20.51 1.71
CA ALA A 65 -3.84 -21.94 1.46
C ALA A 65 -2.56 -22.40 0.74
N ARG A 66 -2.10 -23.62 1.07
CA ARG A 66 -0.85 -24.17 0.53
C ARG A 66 -1.00 -24.37 -0.98
N GLU A 67 -2.13 -24.93 -1.38
CA GLU A 67 -2.47 -25.20 -2.76
C GLU A 67 -3.10 -23.98 -3.44
N PRO A 68 -2.60 -23.53 -4.60
CA PRO A 68 -3.10 -22.32 -5.27
C PRO A 68 -4.59 -22.37 -5.63
N TYR A 69 -5.12 -23.54 -5.99
CA TYR A 69 -6.52 -23.71 -6.39
C TYR A 69 -7.52 -23.61 -5.22
N GLN A 70 -7.04 -23.64 -3.98
CA GLN A 70 -7.87 -23.42 -2.78
C GLN A 70 -7.96 -21.94 -2.40
N ARG A 71 -7.13 -21.10 -3.01
CA ARG A 71 -7.13 -19.66 -2.74
C ARG A 71 -8.29 -19.02 -3.50
N PRO A 72 -9.08 -18.17 -2.85
CA PRO A 72 -10.13 -17.44 -3.54
C PRO A 72 -9.52 -16.47 -4.56
N ASP A 73 -10.28 -16.17 -5.61
CA ASP A 73 -9.95 -15.05 -6.48
C ASP A 73 -9.98 -13.73 -5.70
N MET A 74 -9.17 -12.76 -6.13
CA MET A 74 -9.10 -11.46 -5.46
C MET A 74 -10.44 -10.72 -5.48
N GLY A 75 -11.28 -10.91 -6.51
CA GLY A 75 -12.64 -10.37 -6.54
C GLY A 75 -13.52 -10.93 -5.42
N HIS A 76 -13.38 -12.23 -5.11
CA HIS A 76 -14.07 -12.84 -3.96
C HIS A 76 -13.55 -12.27 -2.63
N ALA A 77 -12.23 -12.10 -2.49
CA ALA A 77 -11.65 -11.51 -1.29
C ALA A 77 -12.13 -10.07 -1.06
N VAL A 78 -12.18 -9.24 -2.11
CA VAL A 78 -12.71 -7.88 -2.02
C VAL A 78 -14.18 -7.89 -1.62
N ASN A 79 -15.02 -8.70 -2.28
CA ASN A 79 -16.44 -8.78 -1.96
C ASN A 79 -16.70 -9.19 -0.49
N ALA A 80 -15.94 -10.14 0.03
CA ALA A 80 -16.02 -10.58 1.42
C ALA A 80 -15.60 -9.47 2.41
N LEU A 81 -14.61 -8.65 2.06
CA LEU A 81 -14.19 -7.52 2.89
C LEU A 81 -15.16 -6.33 2.78
N SER A 82 -15.75 -6.10 1.60
CA SER A 82 -16.67 -4.98 1.35
C SER A 82 -17.94 -5.04 2.20
N SER A 83 -18.40 -6.22 2.61
CA SER A 83 -19.54 -6.34 3.52
C SER A 83 -19.22 -5.99 4.98
N LEU A 84 -17.95 -5.82 5.33
CA LEU A 84 -17.47 -5.57 6.69
C LEU A 84 -17.01 -4.14 6.93
N ILE A 85 -16.96 -3.31 5.88
CA ILE A 85 -16.45 -1.94 5.97
C ILE A 85 -17.54 -0.94 5.60
N ASP A 86 -17.62 0.14 6.37
CA ASP A 86 -18.31 1.34 5.92
C ASP A 86 -17.49 2.02 4.81
N VAL A 87 -18.19 2.69 3.89
CA VAL A 87 -17.53 3.47 2.84
C VAL A 87 -16.67 4.52 3.50
N TRP A 88 -15.35 4.33 3.43
CA TRP A 88 -14.38 5.31 3.91
C TRP A 88 -14.62 6.63 3.17
N LYS A 89 -14.93 7.68 3.94
CA LYS A 89 -14.96 9.04 3.43
C LYS A 89 -13.66 9.71 3.83
N PRO A 90 -12.96 10.39 2.90
CA PRO A 90 -11.87 11.25 3.28
C PRO A 90 -12.37 12.21 4.35
N SER A 91 -11.62 12.36 5.44
CA SER A 91 -11.88 13.45 6.38
C SER A 91 -11.91 14.74 5.57
N GLU A 92 -13.02 15.47 5.63
CA GLU A 92 -13.06 16.87 5.21
C GLU A 92 -11.99 17.56 6.06
N ALA A 93 -10.78 17.70 5.51
CA ALA A 93 -9.79 18.57 6.10
C ALA A 93 -10.44 19.93 6.10
N GLU A 94 -10.62 20.51 7.29
CA GLU A 94 -11.17 21.84 7.46
C GLU A 94 -10.54 22.76 6.41
N GLU A 95 -11.41 23.46 5.68
CA GLU A 95 -11.07 24.44 4.65
C GLU A 95 -10.20 25.54 5.28
N SER A 96 -8.92 25.26 5.44
CA SER A 96 -7.89 26.27 5.54
C SER A 96 -7.59 26.67 4.11
N GLU A 97 -7.87 27.94 3.82
CA GLU A 97 -7.63 28.63 2.55
C GLU A 97 -6.12 28.74 2.25
N ASP A 98 -5.36 27.66 2.34
CA ASP A 98 -3.93 27.67 2.09
C ASP A 98 -3.64 27.06 0.72
N ILE A 99 -3.27 27.98 -0.17
CA ILE A 99 -3.04 27.88 -1.60
C ILE A 99 -1.82 27.02 -1.98
N TYR A 100 -1.46 25.99 -1.19
CA TYR A 100 -0.29 25.15 -1.44
C TYR A 100 -0.49 23.72 -0.94
N GLY A 101 -1.00 22.86 -1.82
CA GLY A 101 -0.98 21.42 -1.66
C GLY A 101 -1.54 20.75 -2.91
N ILE A 102 -1.09 19.54 -3.23
CA ILE A 102 -1.47 18.71 -4.38
C ILE A 102 -3.00 18.43 -4.50
N ASN A 103 -3.82 18.98 -3.60
CA ASN A 103 -5.28 18.96 -3.60
C ASN A 103 -5.92 20.14 -4.37
N GLY A 104 -5.14 20.95 -5.11
CA GLY A 104 -5.66 22.09 -5.90
C GLY A 104 -6.49 21.73 -7.15
N ILE A 105 -6.72 20.45 -7.42
CA ILE A 105 -7.66 20.03 -8.46
C ILE A 105 -9.05 19.96 -7.82
N SER A 106 -9.71 21.11 -7.79
CA SER A 106 -11.12 21.20 -7.46
C SER A 106 -11.89 20.23 -8.39
N LEU A 107 -12.65 19.30 -7.81
CA LEU A 107 -13.36 18.23 -8.53
C LEU A 107 -14.47 18.79 -9.46
N ASP A 108 -14.76 20.08 -9.35
CA ASP A 108 -15.69 20.83 -10.20
C ASP A 108 -15.06 21.27 -11.54
N MET A 109 -13.75 21.12 -11.72
CA MET A 109 -13.06 21.53 -12.95
C MET A 109 -13.05 20.40 -13.97
N SER A 110 -13.49 20.71 -15.19
CA SER A 110 -13.33 19.80 -16.33
C SER A 110 -11.85 19.63 -16.69
N LEU A 111 -11.47 18.42 -17.15
CA LEU A 111 -10.10 18.08 -17.56
C LEU A 111 -9.40 19.16 -18.43
N PRO A 112 -10.07 19.80 -19.42
CA PRO A 112 -9.45 20.86 -20.21
C PRO A 112 -9.07 22.10 -19.40
N GLN A 113 -9.84 22.43 -18.37
CA GLN A 113 -9.57 23.59 -17.51
C GLN A 113 -8.37 23.32 -16.58
N VAL A 114 -8.24 22.09 -16.11
CA VAL A 114 -7.08 21.64 -15.33
C VAL A 114 -5.82 21.76 -16.18
N LEU A 115 -5.83 21.19 -17.40
CA LEU A 115 -4.69 21.24 -18.32
C LEU A 115 -4.23 22.69 -18.62
N LYS A 116 -5.19 23.60 -18.83
CA LYS A 116 -4.91 25.02 -19.11
C LYS A 116 -4.23 25.72 -17.93
N LYS A 117 -4.61 25.39 -16.68
CA LYS A 117 -3.96 25.93 -15.48
C LYS A 117 -2.52 25.42 -15.34
N TRP A 118 -2.27 24.14 -15.59
CA TRP A 118 -0.91 23.57 -15.58
C TRP A 118 0.00 24.26 -16.60
N GLN A 119 -0.47 24.43 -17.83
CA GLN A 119 0.29 25.12 -18.89
C GLN A 119 0.56 26.59 -18.58
N ALA A 120 -0.37 27.28 -17.91
CA ALA A 120 -0.18 28.67 -17.50
C ALA A 120 0.87 28.82 -16.40
N PHE A 121 1.05 27.80 -15.55
CA PHE A 121 2.01 27.83 -14.45
C PHE A 121 3.44 27.54 -14.92
N GLU A 122 3.61 26.65 -15.90
CA GLU A 122 4.93 26.30 -16.47
C GLU A 122 5.58 27.47 -17.23
N GLY A 123 4.79 28.45 -17.69
CA GLY A 123 5.27 29.66 -18.35
C GLY A 123 5.68 30.82 -17.43
N SER A 124 5.54 30.69 -16.10
CA SER A 124 5.77 31.76 -15.13
C SER A 124 7.03 31.56 -14.29
N GLY A 125 8.13 31.16 -14.92
CA GLY A 125 9.47 31.22 -14.34
C GLY A 125 10.16 32.54 -14.64
N THR A 126 9.73 33.65 -14.05
CA THR A 126 10.55 34.88 -13.99
C THR A 126 11.67 34.67 -12.98
N LEU A 127 12.90 34.63 -13.48
CA LEU A 127 14.14 34.62 -12.72
C LEU A 127 14.25 35.89 -11.87
N ASP A 128 14.25 35.74 -10.54
CA ASP A 128 14.94 36.66 -9.65
C ASP A 128 16.10 35.93 -8.93
N ASP A 129 17.29 36.47 -9.18
CA ASP A 129 18.58 35.99 -8.73
C ASP A 129 18.84 36.47 -7.29
N SER A 130 18.98 35.54 -6.34
CA SER A 130 20.18 35.47 -5.48
C SER A 130 20.09 34.36 -4.43
N SER A 131 21.07 33.44 -4.52
CA SER A 131 21.62 32.55 -3.47
C SER A 131 20.88 31.24 -3.16
N SER A 132 21.18 30.16 -3.88
CA SER A 132 22.29 29.23 -3.53
C SER A 132 22.18 27.84 -4.23
N SER A 133 23.32 27.46 -4.84
CA SER A 133 23.71 26.13 -5.37
C SER A 133 22.83 25.43 -6.42
N SER A 134 23.08 25.73 -7.69
CA SER A 134 22.76 24.86 -8.83
C SER A 134 24.05 24.40 -9.53
N PHE A 135 24.48 23.17 -9.23
CA PHE A 135 25.34 22.38 -10.12
C PHE A 135 24.51 21.27 -10.75
N PHE A 136 23.62 21.61 -11.67
CA PHE A 136 23.19 20.64 -12.66
C PHE A 136 23.16 21.33 -14.00
N ALA A 137 24.18 20.99 -14.79
CA ALA A 137 24.33 21.40 -16.16
C ALA A 137 23.14 20.92 -16.97
N SER A 138 22.72 21.81 -17.85
CA SER A 138 21.74 21.71 -18.91
C SER A 138 21.69 20.37 -19.66
N ASP A 139 20.47 20.11 -20.11
CA ASP A 139 20.12 19.42 -21.36
C ASP A 139 20.43 17.93 -21.49
N ASN A 140 19.45 17.08 -21.16
CA ASN A 140 18.83 16.21 -22.17
C ASN A 140 17.53 15.57 -21.64
N THR A 141 16.47 15.62 -22.43
CA THR A 141 15.13 15.09 -22.15
C THR A 141 15.06 13.57 -22.34
N GLN A 142 15.54 12.74 -21.39
CA GLN A 142 15.32 11.27 -21.40
C GLN A 142 15.42 10.62 -20.00
N THR A 143 14.69 11.08 -18.97
CA THR A 143 14.82 10.47 -17.62
C THR A 143 13.49 10.22 -16.92
N SER A 144 12.67 9.31 -17.47
CA SER A 144 11.65 8.60 -16.68
C SER A 144 12.17 7.26 -16.12
N ILE A 145 13.44 6.92 -16.37
CA ILE A 145 14.05 5.67 -15.92
C ILE A 145 15.27 6.03 -15.03
N PRO A 146 15.33 5.51 -13.80
CA PRO A 146 16.49 5.70 -12.93
C PRO A 146 17.78 5.20 -13.61
N ALA A 147 18.88 5.92 -13.40
CA ALA A 147 20.18 5.52 -13.93
C ALA A 147 20.56 4.11 -13.43
N ARG A 148 21.02 3.30 -14.37
CA ARG A 148 21.47 1.92 -14.16
C ARG A 148 22.67 1.88 -13.21
N PRO A 149 22.70 0.99 -12.20
CA PRO A 149 23.86 0.87 -11.32
C PRO A 149 25.10 0.37 -12.08
N ASN A 150 26.28 0.89 -11.73
CA ASN A 150 27.54 0.49 -12.33
C ASN A 150 27.79 -1.01 -12.09
N GLY A 151 27.98 -1.78 -13.17
CA GLY A 151 28.27 -3.22 -13.13
C GLY A 151 27.18 -4.14 -13.70
N PHE A 152 26.07 -3.60 -14.22
CA PHE A 152 25.02 -4.40 -14.83
C PHE A 152 25.33 -4.70 -16.32
N ALA A 153 25.24 -5.97 -16.73
CA ALA A 153 25.70 -6.47 -18.04
C ALA A 153 24.95 -5.87 -19.25
N THR A 154 25.64 -5.26 -20.21
CA THR A 154 25.04 -4.48 -21.31
C THR A 154 24.35 -5.31 -22.40
N SER A 155 24.37 -6.65 -22.32
CA SER A 155 23.75 -7.51 -23.32
C SER A 155 23.30 -8.83 -22.71
N PHE A 156 22.01 -9.16 -22.89
CA PHE A 156 21.50 -10.51 -22.75
C PHE A 156 21.45 -11.12 -24.16
N GLU A 157 22.58 -11.57 -24.68
CA GLU A 157 22.54 -12.51 -25.81
C GLU A 157 22.11 -13.88 -25.27
N SER A 158 20.80 -14.13 -25.32
CA SER A 158 20.23 -15.46 -25.06
C SER A 158 20.81 -16.46 -26.05
N SER A 159 21.69 -17.34 -25.59
CA SER A 159 21.93 -18.63 -26.25
C SER A 159 22.25 -19.80 -25.32
N ASP A 160 22.17 -19.65 -23.99
CA ASP A 160 22.38 -20.78 -23.07
C ASP A 160 21.11 -21.10 -22.28
N GLY A 161 20.21 -21.81 -22.97
CA GLY A 161 19.15 -22.59 -22.36
C GLY A 161 19.37 -24.06 -22.74
N ARG A 162 20.07 -24.80 -21.88
CA ARG A 162 20.09 -26.26 -21.89
C ARG A 162 19.56 -26.78 -20.57
#